data_AF-A0A840NJF1-F1
#
_entry.id   AF-A0A840NJF1-F1
#
_cell.length_a   1.000
_cell.length_b   1.000
_cell.length_c   1.000
_cell.angle_alpha   90.00
_cell.angle_beta   90.00
_cell.angle_gamma   90.00
#
_symmetry.space_group_name_H-M   'P 1'
#
loop_
_entity.id
_entity.type
_entity.pdbx_description
1 polymer ?
#
loop_
_entity_poly.entity_id
_entity_poly.type
_entity_poly.pdbx_seq_one_letter_code
_entity_poly.pdbx_strand_id
1 'polypeptide(L)'
;MIAVFWRFFTKRFPPRKYVFYVSMLVAAVLSALAPLRTEPGPGLVAAVGAAVALFALLFFLRAVDEVKDRDYDREFNPRRPVVTGEVTTTDIRTYLLVSAAVALAAAAVAGLAPVLVAVAAMAFSLFLCWLETSWDRFDASMWRNIALTVQLKTVLLCLVVALGPSVPVVPTALVLLSIVLGYLHWEIARKTVRAEFALSGEKLYSTAAGAAGALTVVGVLQVLACGLQAVVAVSAGQAGPQLLLFLLPLPFTACGLVKFARTTGERYAPAGWTLLGYIALLASMILFRLTTW
;
A
#
# COMPACT_ATOMS: atom_id res chain seq x y z
N MET A 1 16.64 23.29 10.84
CA MET A 1 16.63 21.85 10.47
C MET A 1 15.44 21.10 11.07
N ILE A 2 15.32 20.97 12.41
CA ILE A 2 14.23 20.19 13.06
C ILE A 2 12.81 20.70 12.70
N ALA A 3 12.57 22.01 12.73
CA ALA A 3 11.27 22.57 12.37
C ALA A 3 10.88 22.32 10.89
N VAL A 4 11.87 22.33 9.99
CA VAL A 4 11.69 22.03 8.56
C VAL A 4 11.34 20.55 8.37
N PHE A 5 12.07 19.66 9.04
CA PHE A 5 11.77 18.23 9.08
C PHE A 5 10.33 17.98 9.54
N TRP A 6 9.90 18.55 10.67
CA TRP A 6 8.56 18.31 11.20
C TRP A 6 7.46 18.81 10.26
N ARG A 7 7.67 19.96 9.60
CA ARG A 7 6.72 20.48 8.63
C ARG A 7 6.64 19.59 7.38
N PHE A 8 7.78 19.13 6.87
CA PHE A 8 7.85 18.15 5.79
C PHE A 8 7.15 16.84 6.18
N PHE A 9 7.56 16.25 7.30
CA PHE A 9 7.07 15.00 7.84
C PHE A 9 5.56 15.04 8.06
N THR A 10 5.04 16.04 8.76
CA THR A 10 3.59 16.12 9.04
C THR A 10 2.74 16.39 7.80
N LYS A 11 3.22 17.17 6.82
CA LYS A 11 2.47 17.47 5.60
C LYS A 11 2.52 16.32 4.59
N ARG A 12 3.69 15.72 4.38
CA ARG A 12 3.92 14.70 3.34
C ARG A 12 3.75 13.29 3.85
N PHE A 13 4.05 13.07 5.13
CA PHE A 13 3.96 11.78 5.81
C PHE A 13 3.17 11.91 7.12
N PRO A 14 1.87 12.29 7.07
CA PRO A 14 1.07 12.56 8.27
C PRO A 14 1.09 11.37 9.23
N PRO A 15 1.81 11.46 10.37
CA PRO A 15 2.22 10.28 11.13
C PRO A 15 1.03 9.50 11.67
N ARG A 16 -0.04 10.20 12.08
CA ARG A 16 -1.28 9.55 12.56
C ARG A 16 -1.88 8.59 11.53
N LYS A 17 -1.89 8.98 10.24
CA LYS A 17 -2.42 8.14 9.16
C LYS A 17 -1.52 6.93 8.91
N TYR A 18 -0.21 7.14 8.93
CA TYR A 18 0.76 6.06 8.69
C TYR A 18 0.85 5.09 9.87
N VAL A 19 0.82 5.56 11.11
CA VAL A 19 0.76 4.70 12.31
C VAL A 19 -0.50 3.83 12.26
N PHE A 20 -1.67 4.43 11.98
CA PHE A 20 -2.91 3.67 11.83
C PHE A 20 -2.79 2.61 10.73
N TYR A 21 -2.34 3.00 9.53
CA TYR A 21 -2.18 2.09 8.40
C TYR A 21 -1.21 0.95 8.70
N VAL A 22 -0.02 1.25 9.22
CA VAL A 22 1.02 0.26 9.55
C VAL A 22 0.51 -0.72 10.61
N SER A 23 -0.10 -0.22 11.68
CA SER A 23 -0.63 -1.06 12.76
C SER A 23 -1.68 -2.02 12.23
N MET A 24 -2.60 -1.50 11.42
CA MET A 24 -3.68 -2.27 10.82
C MET A 24 -3.17 -3.29 9.79
N LEU A 25 -2.18 -2.92 8.98
CA LEU A 25 -1.59 -3.81 7.99
C LEU A 25 -0.81 -4.96 8.65
N VAL A 26 0.02 -4.65 9.65
CA VAL A 26 0.76 -5.67 10.41
C VAL A 26 -0.21 -6.61 11.11
N ALA A 27 -1.23 -6.08 11.80
CA ALA A 27 -2.25 -6.89 12.45
C ALA A 27 -3.01 -7.78 11.47
N ALA A 28 -3.44 -7.24 10.32
CA ALA A 28 -4.16 -8.00 9.30
C ALA A 28 -3.32 -9.15 8.73
N VAL A 29 -2.06 -8.90 8.36
CA VAL A 29 -1.15 -9.94 7.85
C VAL A 29 -0.92 -11.02 8.91
N LEU A 30 -0.62 -10.63 10.15
CA LEU A 30 -0.38 -11.59 11.23
C LEU A 30 -1.65 -12.41 11.54
N SER A 31 -2.83 -11.79 11.54
CA SER A 31 -4.12 -12.48 11.76
C SER A 31 -4.46 -13.44 10.63
N ALA A 32 -4.28 -13.04 9.36
CA ALA A 32 -4.56 -13.89 8.21
C ALA A 32 -3.62 -15.11 8.12
N LEU A 33 -2.37 -14.96 8.56
CA LEU A 33 -1.40 -16.05 8.56
C LEU A 33 -1.47 -16.95 9.80
N ALA A 34 -2.10 -16.50 10.88
CA ALA A 34 -2.10 -17.23 12.14
C ALA A 34 -2.72 -18.64 12.07
N PRO A 35 -3.81 -18.90 11.30
CA PRO A 35 -4.33 -20.26 11.12
C PRO A 35 -3.40 -21.19 10.32
N LEU A 36 -2.43 -20.64 9.60
CA LEU A 36 -1.52 -21.39 8.73
C LEU A 36 -0.20 -21.78 9.42
N ARG A 37 0.02 -21.33 10.66
CA ARG A 37 1.26 -21.54 11.40
C ARG A 37 1.21 -22.83 12.20
N THR A 38 2.34 -23.54 12.22
CA THR A 38 2.56 -24.71 13.08
C THR A 38 3.22 -24.34 14.42
N GLU A 39 3.76 -23.13 14.54
CA GLU A 39 4.45 -22.62 15.71
C GLU A 39 3.82 -21.32 16.22
N PRO A 40 4.08 -20.94 17.49
CA PRO A 40 3.66 -19.65 18.01
C PRO A 40 4.09 -18.49 17.10
N GLY A 41 3.21 -17.50 16.94
CA GLY A 41 3.51 -16.30 16.16
C GLY A 41 4.65 -15.47 16.75
N PRO A 42 5.12 -14.43 16.02
CA PRO A 42 6.14 -13.54 16.52
C PRO A 42 5.70 -12.89 17.84
N GLY A 43 6.62 -12.81 18.80
CA GLY A 43 6.38 -12.11 20.06
C GLY A 43 6.15 -10.61 19.85
N LEU A 44 5.61 -9.94 20.88
CA LEU A 44 5.25 -8.52 20.83
C LEU A 44 6.42 -7.64 20.37
N VAL A 45 7.64 -7.92 20.85
CA VAL A 45 8.85 -7.16 20.49
C VAL A 45 9.12 -7.24 18.98
N ALA A 46 9.02 -8.42 18.37
CA ALA A 46 9.22 -8.59 16.93
C ALA A 46 8.10 -7.92 16.12
N ALA A 47 6.85 -7.99 16.58
CA ALA A 47 5.73 -7.31 15.94
C ALA A 47 5.86 -5.78 15.97
N VAL A 48 6.28 -5.21 17.11
CA VAL A 48 6.55 -3.78 17.26
C VAL A 48 7.76 -3.36 16.43
N GLY A 49 8.85 -4.13 16.45
CA GLY A 49 10.03 -3.89 15.62
C GLY A 49 9.69 -3.82 14.14
N ALA A 50 8.82 -4.72 13.66
CA ALA A 50 8.36 -4.69 12.28
C ALA A 50 7.46 -3.51 11.95
N ALA A 51 6.57 -3.11 12.85
CA ALA A 51 5.76 -1.92 12.66
C ALA A 51 6.65 -0.67 12.54
N VAL A 52 7.67 -0.56 13.39
CA VAL A 52 8.67 0.53 13.32
C VAL A 52 9.47 0.45 12.01
N ALA A 53 9.94 -0.74 11.62
CA ALA A 53 10.68 -0.94 10.39
C ALA A 53 9.85 -0.56 9.15
N LEU A 54 8.60 -1.01 9.09
CA LEU A 54 7.68 -0.70 8.02
C LEU A 54 7.32 0.78 7.97
N PHE A 55 7.10 1.42 9.12
CA PHE A 55 6.85 2.86 9.19
C PHE A 55 8.04 3.66 8.67
N ALA A 56 9.26 3.31 9.08
CA ALA A 56 10.50 3.93 8.62
C ALA A 56 10.73 3.70 7.13
N LEU A 57 10.48 2.48 6.61
CA LEU A 57 10.53 2.20 5.17
C LEU A 57 9.51 3.02 4.40
N LEU A 58 8.26 3.11 4.84
CA LEU A 58 7.26 3.94 4.16
C LEU A 58 7.70 5.42 4.11
N PHE A 59 8.38 5.91 5.15
CA PHE A 59 8.96 7.25 5.14
C PHE A 59 10.15 7.37 4.19
N PHE A 60 11.02 6.36 4.12
CA PHE A 60 12.11 6.26 3.14
C PHE A 60 11.56 6.35 1.71
N LEU A 61 10.58 5.50 1.38
CA LEU A 61 9.92 5.47 0.07
C LEU A 61 9.31 6.83 -0.26
N ARG A 62 8.68 7.48 0.72
CA ARG A 62 8.12 8.81 0.54
C ARG A 62 9.18 9.86 0.22
N ALA A 63 10.34 9.80 0.88
CA ALA A 63 11.45 10.71 0.59
C ALA A 63 12.04 10.47 -0.82
N VAL A 64 12.09 9.21 -1.28
CA VAL A 64 12.46 8.88 -2.66
C VAL A 64 11.47 9.48 -3.66
N ASP A 65 10.17 9.32 -3.41
CA ASP A 65 9.11 9.86 -4.28
C ASP A 65 9.20 11.40 -4.44
N GLU A 66 9.64 12.15 -3.43
CA GLU A 66 9.81 13.61 -3.56
C GLU A 66 10.95 14.02 -4.50
N VAL A 67 11.98 13.17 -4.66
CA VAL A 67 13.04 13.39 -5.65
C VAL A 67 12.57 12.98 -7.03
N LYS A 68 11.95 11.80 -7.10
CA LYS A 68 11.45 11.18 -8.33
C LYS A 68 10.37 12.03 -9.01
N ASP A 69 9.39 12.50 -8.25
CA ASP A 69 8.24 13.24 -8.77
C ASP A 69 8.53 14.74 -8.98
N ARG A 70 9.77 15.21 -8.79
CA ARG A 70 10.08 16.66 -8.69
C ARG A 70 9.63 17.46 -9.92
N ASP A 71 9.87 16.94 -11.13
CA ASP A 71 9.52 17.65 -12.37
C ASP A 71 8.01 17.66 -12.61
N TYR A 72 7.35 16.52 -12.39
CA TYR A 72 5.88 16.44 -12.41
C TYR A 72 5.26 17.40 -11.38
N ASP A 73 5.85 17.50 -10.19
CA ASP A 73 5.36 18.34 -9.12
C ASP A 73 5.55 19.84 -9.37
N ARG A 74 6.51 20.24 -10.20
CA ARG A 74 6.63 21.65 -10.63
C ARG A 74 5.39 22.12 -11.39
N GLU A 75 4.84 21.24 -12.21
CA GLU A 75 3.66 21.53 -13.04
C GLU A 75 2.36 21.35 -12.23
N PHE A 76 2.17 20.20 -11.59
CA PHE A 76 0.87 19.83 -10.99
C PHE A 76 0.78 20.12 -9.49
N ASN A 77 1.90 20.30 -8.78
CA ASN A 77 1.93 20.47 -7.33
C ASN A 77 2.94 21.54 -6.86
N PRO A 78 2.91 22.78 -7.37
CA PRO A 78 3.98 23.77 -7.20
C PRO A 78 4.22 24.21 -5.74
N ARG A 79 3.28 23.90 -4.84
CA ARG A 79 3.38 24.20 -3.41
C ARG A 79 4.14 23.13 -2.61
N ARG A 80 4.67 22.08 -3.25
CA ARG A 80 5.39 21.01 -2.54
C ARG A 80 6.73 21.48 -1.98
N PRO A 81 7.15 21.01 -0.79
CA PRO A 81 8.33 21.54 -0.09
C PRO A 81 9.64 21.48 -0.88
N VAL A 82 9.85 20.43 -1.69
CA VAL A 82 11.06 20.30 -2.52
C VAL A 82 11.03 21.24 -3.74
N VAL A 83 9.83 21.53 -4.27
CA VAL A 83 9.64 22.45 -5.39
C VAL A 83 9.85 23.90 -4.94
N THR A 84 9.33 24.25 -3.76
CA THR A 84 9.48 25.59 -3.19
C THR A 84 10.88 25.88 -2.62
N GLY A 85 11.76 24.88 -2.57
CA GLY A 85 13.09 24.99 -1.95
C GLY A 85 13.07 25.00 -0.42
N GLU A 86 11.90 24.76 0.20
CA GLU A 86 11.75 24.65 1.65
C GLU A 86 12.55 23.47 2.23
N VAL A 87 12.70 22.41 1.43
CA VAL A 87 13.51 21.23 1.74
C VAL A 87 14.57 21.07 0.64
N THR A 88 15.84 21.03 1.05
CA THR A 88 16.96 20.88 0.12
C THR A 88 17.21 19.41 -0.24
N THR A 89 17.99 19.15 -1.28
CA THR A 89 18.43 17.79 -1.63
C THR A 89 19.28 17.15 -0.52
N THR A 90 20.05 17.95 0.21
CA THR A 90 20.83 17.50 1.38
C THR A 90 19.91 17.06 2.52
N ASP A 91 18.81 17.78 2.76
CA ASP A 91 17.81 17.39 3.76
C ASP A 91 17.18 16.04 3.38
N ILE A 92 16.79 15.85 2.11
CA ILE A 92 16.23 14.59 1.63
C ILE A 92 17.23 13.43 1.81
N ARG A 93 18.51 13.62 1.47
CA ARG A 93 19.55 12.60 1.72
C ARG A 93 19.64 12.23 3.20
N THR A 94 19.54 13.21 4.08
CA THR A 94 19.53 12.98 5.53
C THR A 94 18.30 12.17 5.94
N TYR A 95 17.11 12.49 5.41
CA TYR A 95 15.88 11.74 5.69
C TYR A 95 15.98 10.28 5.22
N LEU A 96 16.57 10.04 4.04
CA LEU A 96 16.81 8.70 3.51
C LEU A 96 17.77 7.91 4.41
N LEU A 97 18.91 8.49 4.80
CA LEU A 97 19.90 7.81 5.66
C LEU A 97 19.32 7.47 7.03
N VAL A 98 18.65 8.42 7.68
CA VAL A 98 18.06 8.22 9.01
C VAL A 98 16.94 7.19 8.96
N SER A 99 16.03 7.28 7.98
CA SER A 99 14.94 6.31 7.84
C SER A 99 15.42 4.90 7.50
N ALA A 100 16.45 4.78 6.66
CA ALA A 100 17.10 3.49 6.39
C ALA A 100 17.74 2.90 7.65
N ALA A 101 18.49 3.69 8.42
CA ALA A 101 19.11 3.25 9.66
C ALA A 101 18.07 2.76 10.67
N VAL A 102 16.98 3.52 10.87
CA VAL A 102 15.88 3.13 11.77
C VAL A 102 15.19 1.86 11.27
N ALA A 103 14.93 1.75 9.97
CA ALA A 103 14.29 0.57 9.38
C ALA A 103 15.13 -0.69 9.59
N LEU A 104 16.43 -0.62 9.31
CA LEU A 104 17.36 -1.75 9.45
C LEU A 104 17.56 -2.15 10.91
N ALA A 105 17.73 -1.17 11.81
CA ALA A 105 17.88 -1.43 13.24
C ALA A 105 16.63 -2.11 13.82
N ALA A 106 15.43 -1.62 13.45
CA ALA A 106 14.19 -2.20 13.91
C ALA A 106 13.92 -3.60 13.31
N ALA A 107 14.29 -3.82 12.03
CA ALA A 107 14.21 -5.13 11.39
C ALA A 107 15.19 -6.14 12.01
N ALA A 108 16.39 -5.69 12.41
CA ALA A 108 17.41 -6.56 13.02
C ALA A 108 16.96 -7.16 14.35
N VAL A 109 16.06 -6.49 15.10
CA VAL A 109 15.42 -7.05 16.31
C VAL A 109 14.67 -8.35 16.01
N ALA A 110 14.16 -8.51 14.79
CA ALA A 110 13.45 -9.71 14.34
C ALA A 110 14.33 -10.71 13.57
N GLY A 111 15.62 -10.41 13.36
CA GLY A 111 16.59 -11.30 12.71
C GLY A 111 17.01 -10.89 11.30
N LEU A 112 17.83 -11.73 10.67
CA LEU A 112 18.48 -11.42 9.38
C LEU A 112 17.48 -11.34 8.21
N ALA A 113 16.46 -12.21 8.17
CA ALA A 113 15.52 -12.25 7.04
C ALA A 113 14.74 -10.92 6.87
N PRO A 114 14.14 -10.32 7.92
CA PRO A 114 13.54 -8.98 7.83
C PRO A 114 14.51 -7.90 7.37
N VAL A 115 15.77 -7.95 7.80
CA VAL A 115 16.82 -7.00 7.36
C VAL A 115 17.04 -7.11 5.85
N LEU A 116 17.20 -8.33 5.32
CA LEU A 116 17.37 -8.55 3.88
C LEU A 116 16.16 -8.06 3.08
N VAL A 117 14.94 -8.28 3.58
CA VAL A 117 13.73 -7.76 2.93
C VAL A 117 13.67 -6.23 2.96
N ALA A 118 14.06 -5.60 4.07
CA ALA A 118 14.13 -4.14 4.16
C ALA A 118 15.15 -3.56 3.17
N VAL A 119 16.34 -4.17 3.06
CA VAL A 119 17.35 -3.80 2.05
C VAL A 119 16.79 -3.96 0.64
N ALA A 120 16.13 -5.09 0.35
CA ALA A 120 15.51 -5.32 -0.95
C ALA A 120 14.43 -4.29 -1.28
N ALA A 121 13.60 -3.88 -0.31
CA ALA A 121 12.58 -2.85 -0.50
C ALA A 121 13.21 -1.49 -0.85
N MET A 122 14.26 -1.08 -0.13
CA MET A 122 14.98 0.17 -0.40
C MET A 122 15.65 0.13 -1.77
N ALA A 123 16.39 -0.95 -2.08
CA ALA A 123 17.04 -1.13 -3.36
C ALA A 123 16.03 -1.12 -4.52
N PHE A 124 14.89 -1.81 -4.37
CA PHE A 124 13.83 -1.82 -5.37
C PHE A 124 13.19 -0.44 -5.56
N SER A 125 13.00 0.33 -4.49
CA SER A 125 12.49 1.71 -4.61
C SER A 125 13.44 2.65 -5.36
N LEU A 126 14.75 2.51 -5.13
CA LEU A 126 15.77 3.27 -5.86
C LEU A 126 15.88 2.82 -7.32
N PHE A 127 15.76 1.51 -7.57
CA PHE A 127 15.67 0.97 -8.92
C PHE A 127 14.46 1.53 -9.68
N LEU A 128 13.28 1.60 -9.05
CA LEU A 128 12.10 2.21 -9.65
C LEU A 128 12.31 3.70 -9.96
N CYS A 129 12.96 4.44 -9.05
CA CYS A 129 13.33 5.83 -9.29
C CYS A 129 14.25 5.97 -10.52
N TRP A 130 15.29 5.13 -10.62
CA TRP A 130 16.18 5.11 -11.77
C TRP A 130 15.44 4.76 -13.06
N LEU A 131 14.58 3.74 -13.03
CA LEU A 131 13.82 3.26 -14.18
C LEU A 131 12.91 4.36 -14.74
N GLU A 132 12.23 5.10 -13.87
CA GLU A 132 11.35 6.21 -14.25
C GLU A 132 12.14 7.35 -14.90
N THR A 133 13.34 7.67 -14.38
CA THR A 133 14.21 8.70 -14.98
C THR A 133 14.92 8.26 -16.26
N SER A 134 15.08 6.96 -16.50
CA SER A 134 15.87 6.43 -17.62
C SER A 134 15.02 5.90 -18.77
N TRP A 135 13.72 5.67 -18.56
CA TRP A 135 12.85 5.04 -19.54
C TRP A 135 11.52 5.76 -19.72
N ASP A 136 11.45 6.69 -20.67
CA ASP A 136 10.28 7.51 -20.96
C ASP A 136 8.98 6.69 -21.21
N ARG A 137 9.11 5.49 -21.81
CA ARG A 137 7.93 4.62 -22.05
C ARG A 137 7.36 4.05 -20.76
N PHE A 138 8.19 3.85 -19.74
CA PHE A 138 7.72 3.43 -18.42
C PHE A 138 6.92 4.54 -17.76
N ASP A 139 7.43 5.77 -17.84
CA ASP A 139 6.76 6.95 -17.27
C ASP A 139 5.44 7.32 -17.98
N ALA A 140 5.37 7.11 -19.30
CA ALA A 140 4.22 7.47 -20.12
C ALA A 140 2.95 6.61 -19.87
N SER A 141 3.05 5.45 -19.23
CA SER A 141 1.89 4.58 -18.99
C SER A 141 1.70 4.25 -17.52
N MET A 142 0.62 4.77 -16.97
CA MET A 142 0.21 4.51 -15.60
C MET A 142 -0.03 3.01 -15.32
N TRP A 143 -0.52 2.25 -16.31
CA TRP A 143 -0.70 0.80 -16.20
C TRP A 143 0.62 0.02 -16.14
N ARG A 144 1.64 0.44 -16.91
CA ARG A 144 2.98 -0.16 -16.81
C ARG A 144 3.65 0.20 -15.50
N ASN A 145 3.54 1.47 -15.09
CA ASN A 145 4.08 1.95 -13.83
C ASN A 145 3.50 1.15 -12.64
N ILE A 146 2.18 0.95 -12.58
CA ILE A 146 1.58 0.20 -11.47
C ILE A 146 1.97 -1.28 -11.46
N ALA A 147 2.13 -1.90 -12.63
CA ALA A 147 2.51 -3.32 -12.72
C ALA A 147 3.87 -3.61 -12.04
N LEU A 148 4.80 -2.66 -12.10
CA LEU A 148 6.10 -2.77 -11.45
C LEU A 148 6.11 -2.17 -10.04
N THR A 149 5.50 -0.99 -9.83
CA THR A 149 5.52 -0.35 -8.51
C THR A 149 4.69 -1.10 -7.47
N VAL A 150 3.68 -1.88 -7.87
CA VAL A 150 2.93 -2.73 -6.93
C VAL A 150 3.80 -3.81 -6.31
N GLN A 151 4.87 -4.26 -6.99
CA GLN A 151 5.78 -5.25 -6.42
C GLN A 151 6.48 -4.72 -5.17
N LEU A 152 6.68 -3.40 -5.06
CA LEU A 152 7.20 -2.78 -3.84
C LEU A 152 6.24 -3.01 -2.67
N LYS A 153 4.92 -2.99 -2.89
CA LYS A 153 3.94 -3.35 -1.86
C LYS A 153 4.07 -4.81 -1.46
N THR A 154 4.25 -5.72 -2.42
CA THR A 154 4.51 -7.14 -2.14
C THR A 154 5.74 -7.32 -1.25
N VAL A 155 6.86 -6.66 -1.58
CA VAL A 155 8.10 -6.74 -0.77
C VAL A 155 7.87 -6.19 0.65
N LEU A 156 7.13 -5.08 0.81
CA LEU A 156 6.79 -4.56 2.14
C LEU A 156 5.91 -5.52 2.95
N LEU A 157 5.03 -6.29 2.31
CA LEU A 157 4.26 -7.33 3.00
C LEU A 157 5.15 -8.51 3.40
N CYS A 158 6.09 -8.90 2.54
CA CYS A 158 7.08 -9.95 2.86
C CYS A 158 7.90 -9.61 4.11
N LEU A 159 8.10 -8.33 4.43
CA LEU A 159 8.75 -7.91 5.68
C LEU A 159 7.99 -8.43 6.90
N VAL A 160 6.65 -8.36 6.87
CA VAL A 160 5.79 -8.81 7.96
C VAL A 160 5.73 -10.35 8.02
N VAL A 161 5.78 -11.01 6.86
CA VAL A 161 5.87 -12.48 6.78
C VAL A 161 7.18 -12.97 7.39
N ALA A 162 8.30 -12.31 7.10
CA ALA A 162 9.64 -12.69 7.54
C ALA A 162 9.87 -12.61 9.06
N LEU A 163 8.90 -12.12 9.83
CA LEU A 163 8.94 -12.06 11.29
C LEU A 163 8.54 -13.38 11.96
N GLY A 164 7.72 -14.16 11.26
CA GLY A 164 7.05 -15.32 11.83
C GLY A 164 7.79 -16.63 11.53
N PRO A 165 7.36 -17.72 12.19
CA PRO A 165 7.80 -19.06 11.83
C PRO A 165 7.42 -19.39 10.39
N SER A 166 8.00 -20.47 9.87
CA SER A 166 7.70 -20.98 8.53
C SER A 166 6.19 -21.14 8.35
N VAL A 167 5.67 -20.55 7.28
CA VAL A 167 4.27 -20.67 6.85
C VAL A 167 4.24 -21.32 5.47
N PRO A 168 3.20 -22.11 5.15
CA PRO A 168 3.03 -22.68 3.82
C PRO A 168 3.08 -21.61 2.73
N VAL A 169 3.96 -21.80 1.75
CA VAL A 169 4.27 -20.79 0.72
C VAL A 169 3.03 -20.40 -0.07
N VAL A 170 2.24 -21.37 -0.53
CA VAL A 170 1.08 -21.11 -1.41
C VAL A 170 -0.03 -20.32 -0.69
N PRO A 171 -0.57 -20.77 0.46
CA PRO A 171 -1.54 -19.97 1.23
C PRO A 171 -1.02 -18.58 1.60
N THR A 172 0.26 -18.46 1.95
CA THR A 172 0.89 -17.16 2.25
C THR A 172 0.86 -16.23 1.04
N ALA A 173 1.23 -16.74 -0.14
CA ALA A 173 1.17 -15.97 -1.38
C ALA A 173 -0.26 -15.52 -1.71
N LEU A 174 -1.28 -16.34 -1.44
CA LEU A 174 -2.69 -15.95 -1.63
C LEU A 174 -3.13 -14.84 -0.67
N VAL A 175 -2.70 -14.90 0.60
CA VAL A 175 -2.92 -13.81 1.57
C VAL A 175 -2.29 -12.51 1.06
N LEU A 176 -1.00 -12.54 0.68
CA LEU A 176 -0.33 -11.35 0.18
C LEU A 176 -0.98 -10.80 -1.09
N LEU A 177 -1.33 -11.69 -2.02
CA LEU A 177 -2.02 -11.34 -3.25
C LEU A 177 -3.35 -10.64 -2.95
N SER A 178 -4.16 -11.16 -2.03
CA SER A 178 -5.43 -10.51 -1.67
C SER A 178 -5.25 -9.07 -1.15
N ILE A 179 -4.22 -8.81 -0.33
CA ILE A 179 -3.94 -7.48 0.21
C ILE A 179 -3.46 -6.55 -0.91
N VAL A 180 -2.61 -7.06 -1.80
CA VAL A 180 -2.13 -6.33 -2.98
C VAL A 180 -3.28 -5.99 -3.93
N LEU A 181 -4.19 -6.92 -4.21
CA LEU A 181 -5.38 -6.67 -5.03
C LEU A 181 -6.30 -5.64 -4.37
N GLY A 182 -6.52 -5.73 -3.06
CA GLY A 182 -7.28 -4.73 -2.31
C GLY A 182 -6.66 -3.32 -2.37
N TYR A 183 -5.32 -3.23 -2.29
CA TYR A 183 -4.60 -1.97 -2.47
C TYR A 183 -4.74 -1.44 -3.90
N LEU A 184 -4.55 -2.30 -4.91
CA LEU A 184 -4.68 -1.92 -6.32
C LEU A 184 -6.08 -1.41 -6.66
N HIS A 185 -7.12 -2.05 -6.11
CA HIS A 185 -8.49 -1.59 -6.25
C HIS A 185 -8.62 -0.12 -5.80
N TRP A 186 -8.04 0.24 -4.66
CA TRP A 186 -8.09 1.62 -4.16
C TRP A 186 -7.22 2.57 -4.97
N GLU A 187 -5.99 2.16 -5.33
CA GLU A 187 -5.05 2.98 -6.11
C GLU A 187 -5.62 3.32 -7.50
N ILE A 188 -6.25 2.35 -8.17
CA ILE A 188 -6.89 2.58 -9.46
C ILE A 188 -8.10 3.49 -9.31
N ALA A 189 -8.97 3.20 -8.33
CA ALA A 189 -10.16 4.00 -8.06
C ALA A 189 -9.84 5.46 -7.78
N ARG A 190 -8.82 5.75 -6.95
CA ARG A 190 -8.50 7.14 -6.59
C ARG A 190 -7.90 7.96 -7.74
N LYS A 191 -7.37 7.30 -8.77
CA LYS A 191 -6.79 7.91 -9.99
C LYS A 191 -7.65 7.65 -11.23
N THR A 192 -8.95 7.48 -11.02
CA THR A 192 -9.94 7.32 -12.08
C THR A 192 -10.92 8.49 -12.02
N VAL A 193 -10.90 9.33 -13.05
CA VAL A 193 -11.85 10.43 -13.26
C VAL A 193 -12.42 10.36 -14.68
N ARG A 194 -13.57 10.98 -14.93
CA ARG A 194 -14.14 11.08 -16.28
C ARG A 194 -13.24 11.92 -17.18
N ALA A 195 -13.21 11.60 -18.47
CA ALA A 195 -12.32 12.23 -19.44
C ALA A 195 -12.50 13.75 -19.52
N GLU A 196 -13.74 14.25 -19.46
CA GLU A 196 -14.07 15.68 -19.47
C GLU A 196 -13.50 16.49 -18.29
N PHE A 197 -13.12 15.81 -17.19
CA PHE A 197 -12.54 16.45 -15.99
C PHE A 197 -11.05 16.15 -15.81
N ALA A 198 -10.43 15.42 -16.74
CA ALA A 198 -9.00 15.14 -16.72
C ALA A 198 -8.22 16.37 -17.17
N LEU A 199 -7.16 16.74 -16.44
CA LEU A 199 -6.27 17.82 -16.89
C LEU A 199 -5.37 17.31 -18.02
N SER A 200 -4.96 18.21 -18.91
CA SER A 200 -3.97 17.89 -19.94
C SER A 200 -2.68 17.39 -19.27
N GLY A 201 -2.12 16.28 -19.77
CA GLY A 201 -0.92 15.65 -19.22
C GLY A 201 -1.12 14.89 -17.90
N GLU A 202 -2.34 14.85 -17.34
CA GLU A 202 -2.59 14.16 -16.07
C GLU A 202 -2.52 12.64 -16.23
N LYS A 203 -1.68 11.99 -15.40
CA LYS A 203 -1.54 10.54 -15.38
C LYS A 203 -2.70 9.90 -14.61
N LEU A 204 -3.64 9.30 -15.33
CA LEU A 204 -4.83 8.63 -14.80
C LEU A 204 -4.97 7.23 -15.38
N TYR A 205 -5.68 6.32 -14.69
CA TYR A 205 -5.97 4.99 -15.26
C TYR A 205 -7.06 5.05 -16.32
N SER A 206 -7.97 6.04 -16.21
CA SER A 206 -9.07 6.26 -17.13
C SER A 206 -8.66 6.81 -18.49
N THR A 207 -7.43 7.34 -18.66
CA THR A 207 -6.96 7.85 -19.95
C THR A 207 -6.74 6.73 -20.97
N ALA A 208 -6.27 5.56 -20.51
CA ALA A 208 -6.02 4.41 -21.39
C ALA A 208 -7.22 3.46 -21.49
N ALA A 209 -7.91 3.18 -20.38
CA ALA A 209 -8.98 2.18 -20.33
C ALA A 209 -10.41 2.77 -20.36
N GLY A 210 -10.52 4.10 -20.39
CA GLY A 210 -11.78 4.78 -20.08
C GLY A 210 -12.15 4.66 -18.59
N ALA A 211 -13.02 5.56 -18.11
CA ALA A 211 -13.47 5.51 -16.72
C ALA A 211 -14.24 4.22 -16.41
N ALA A 212 -15.12 3.76 -17.31
CA ALA A 212 -15.87 2.53 -17.12
C ALA A 212 -14.95 1.30 -17.04
N GLY A 213 -13.99 1.16 -17.96
CA GLY A 213 -13.03 0.05 -17.95
C GLY A 213 -12.18 0.02 -16.69
N ALA A 214 -11.65 1.17 -16.26
CA ALA A 214 -10.90 1.27 -15.01
C ALA A 214 -11.74 0.87 -13.78
N LEU A 215 -13.01 1.27 -13.72
CA LEU A 215 -13.91 0.92 -12.62
C LEU A 215 -14.35 -0.55 -12.62
N THR A 216 -14.47 -1.18 -13.79
CA THR A 216 -14.67 -2.62 -13.88
C THR A 216 -13.49 -3.37 -13.24
N VAL A 217 -12.26 -2.95 -13.54
CA VAL A 217 -11.04 -3.51 -12.92
C VAL A 217 -11.08 -3.32 -11.40
N VAL A 218 -11.47 -2.14 -10.91
CA VAL A 218 -11.64 -1.87 -9.47
C VAL A 218 -12.59 -2.87 -8.80
N GLY A 219 -13.75 -3.13 -9.41
CA GLY A 219 -14.72 -4.08 -8.89
C GLY A 219 -14.19 -5.52 -8.86
N VAL A 220 -13.60 -5.97 -9.98
CA VAL A 220 -13.02 -7.32 -10.11
C VAL A 220 -11.92 -7.55 -9.07
N LEU A 221 -10.99 -6.61 -8.92
CA LEU A 221 -9.90 -6.72 -7.95
C LEU A 221 -10.40 -6.88 -6.52
N GLN A 222 -11.43 -6.14 -6.12
CA GLN A 222 -11.99 -6.26 -4.77
C GLN A 222 -12.70 -7.61 -4.56
N VAL A 223 -13.47 -8.10 -5.54
CA VAL A 223 -14.11 -9.42 -5.47
C VAL A 223 -13.07 -10.53 -5.36
N LEU A 224 -12.01 -10.47 -6.17
CA LEU A 224 -10.91 -11.43 -6.10
C LEU A 224 -10.19 -11.37 -4.76
N ALA A 225 -9.91 -10.17 -4.22
CA ALA A 225 -9.30 -10.02 -2.90
C ALA A 225 -10.13 -10.70 -1.79
N CYS A 226 -11.45 -10.49 -1.79
CA CYS A 226 -12.38 -11.13 -0.85
C CYS A 226 -12.42 -12.65 -1.03
N GLY A 227 -12.51 -13.13 -2.28
CA GLY A 227 -12.56 -14.55 -2.61
C GLY A 227 -11.29 -15.29 -2.18
N LEU A 228 -10.11 -14.71 -2.42
CA LEU A 228 -8.84 -15.30 -2.01
C LEU A 228 -8.73 -15.47 -0.49
N GLN A 229 -9.24 -14.52 0.29
CA GLN A 229 -9.27 -14.64 1.75
C GLN A 229 -10.18 -15.79 2.22
N ALA A 230 -11.37 -15.92 1.61
CA ALA A 230 -12.25 -17.04 1.89
C ALA A 230 -11.61 -18.39 1.51
N VAL A 231 -10.94 -18.46 0.36
CA VAL A 231 -10.21 -19.67 -0.08
C VAL A 231 -9.11 -20.05 0.91
N VAL A 232 -8.31 -19.09 1.35
CA VAL A 232 -7.26 -19.34 2.37
C VAL A 232 -7.88 -19.86 3.66
N ALA A 233 -8.92 -19.21 4.17
CA ALA A 233 -9.59 -19.64 5.40
C ALA A 233 -10.15 -21.07 5.28
N VAL A 234 -10.85 -21.39 4.20
CA VAL A 234 -11.38 -22.74 3.94
C VAL A 234 -10.26 -23.76 3.82
N SER A 235 -9.17 -23.44 3.12
CA SER A 235 -8.01 -24.35 3.00
C SER A 235 -7.30 -24.59 4.34
N ALA A 236 -7.42 -23.65 5.28
CA ALA A 236 -6.94 -23.79 6.66
C ALA A 236 -7.94 -24.53 7.58
N GLY A 237 -8.97 -25.18 7.02
CA GLY A 237 -9.97 -25.94 7.75
C GLY A 237 -11.05 -25.07 8.43
N GLN A 238 -11.10 -23.77 8.15
CA GLN A 238 -12.10 -22.87 8.72
C GLN A 238 -13.37 -22.87 7.87
N ALA A 239 -14.50 -23.17 8.48
CA ALA A 239 -15.81 -23.10 7.85
C ALA A 239 -16.83 -22.47 8.81
N GLY A 240 -17.83 -21.79 8.26
CA GLY A 240 -18.92 -21.22 9.05
C GLY A 240 -19.36 -19.82 8.58
N PRO A 241 -20.37 -19.25 9.26
CA PRO A 241 -20.91 -17.93 8.91
C PRO A 241 -19.89 -16.80 9.05
N GLN A 242 -18.80 -17.00 9.80
CA GLN A 242 -17.70 -16.03 9.95
C GLN A 242 -17.04 -15.70 8.60
N LEU A 243 -17.08 -16.61 7.61
CA LEU A 243 -16.58 -16.33 6.26
C LEU A 243 -17.29 -15.15 5.58
N LEU A 244 -18.52 -14.83 6.01
CA LEU A 244 -19.26 -13.65 5.51
C LEU A 244 -18.56 -12.34 5.86
N LEU A 245 -17.67 -12.31 6.86
CA LEU A 245 -16.85 -11.13 7.16
C LEU A 245 -15.98 -10.71 5.97
N PHE A 246 -15.56 -11.64 5.12
CA PHE A 246 -14.78 -11.32 3.92
C PHE A 246 -15.60 -10.59 2.85
N LEU A 247 -16.93 -10.54 2.97
CA LEU A 247 -17.81 -9.76 2.08
C LEU A 247 -17.96 -8.29 2.53
N LEU A 248 -17.53 -7.95 3.75
CA LEU A 248 -17.59 -6.59 4.32
C LEU A 248 -17.02 -5.48 3.39
N PRO A 249 -15.95 -5.70 2.60
CA PRO A 249 -15.43 -4.69 1.68
C PRO A 249 -16.38 -4.34 0.52
N LEU A 250 -17.20 -5.28 0.07
CA LEU A 250 -17.97 -5.17 -1.18
C LEU A 250 -19.00 -4.02 -1.16
N PRO A 251 -19.79 -3.82 -0.08
CA PRO A 251 -20.69 -2.68 0.02
C PRO A 251 -20.00 -1.33 -0.15
N PHE A 252 -18.82 -1.13 0.44
CA PHE A 252 -18.08 0.13 0.32
C PHE A 252 -17.65 0.39 -1.13
N THR A 253 -17.10 -0.61 -1.81
CA THR A 253 -16.73 -0.50 -3.22
C THR A 253 -17.96 -0.23 -4.07
N ALA A 254 -19.07 -0.94 -3.85
CA ALA A 254 -20.33 -0.70 -4.56
C ALA A 254 -20.84 0.73 -4.36
N CYS A 255 -20.82 1.27 -3.14
CA CYS A 255 -21.17 2.66 -2.86
C CYS A 255 -20.27 3.65 -3.63
N GLY A 256 -18.97 3.38 -3.69
CA GLY A 256 -18.01 4.18 -4.47
C GLY A 256 -18.35 4.22 -5.96
N LEU A 257 -18.62 3.05 -6.54
CA LEU A 257 -18.99 2.90 -7.95
C LEU A 257 -20.33 3.56 -8.28
N VAL A 258 -21.36 3.34 -7.44
CA VAL A 258 -22.68 3.95 -7.59
C VAL A 258 -22.59 5.47 -7.49
N LYS A 259 -21.82 5.99 -6.52
CA LYS A 259 -21.63 7.44 -6.39
C LYS A 259 -20.91 8.02 -7.61
N PHE A 260 -19.88 7.35 -8.13
CA PHE A 260 -19.22 7.78 -9.37
C PHE A 260 -20.17 7.80 -10.57
N ALA A 261 -21.02 6.77 -10.70
CA ALA A 261 -22.00 6.71 -11.79
C ALA A 261 -23.01 7.86 -11.71
N ARG A 262 -23.43 8.25 -10.50
CA ARG A 262 -24.40 9.33 -10.25
C ARG A 262 -23.82 10.73 -10.35
N THR A 263 -22.52 10.90 -10.12
CA THR A 263 -21.85 12.21 -10.22
C THR A 263 -21.39 12.47 -11.65
N THR A 264 -22.07 13.39 -12.34
CA THR A 264 -21.82 13.73 -13.76
C THR A 264 -21.43 15.19 -14.00
N GLY A 265 -21.60 16.09 -13.02
CA GLY A 265 -21.37 17.53 -13.18
C GLY A 265 -20.09 18.08 -12.54
N GLU A 266 -19.29 17.22 -11.90
CA GLU A 266 -18.08 17.64 -11.20
C GLU A 266 -16.97 16.59 -11.31
N ARG A 267 -15.73 17.05 -11.12
CA ARG A 267 -14.56 16.19 -11.02
C ARG A 267 -14.66 15.32 -9.77
N TYR A 268 -14.93 14.03 -9.95
CA TYR A 268 -15.07 13.07 -8.86
C TYR A 268 -14.26 11.80 -9.10
N ALA A 269 -13.60 11.31 -8.04
CA ALA A 269 -12.96 10.01 -7.97
C ALA A 269 -13.49 9.24 -6.74
N PRO A 270 -13.79 7.93 -6.85
CA PRO A 270 -14.40 7.16 -5.76
C PRO A 270 -13.43 6.79 -4.62
N ALA A 271 -12.33 7.54 -4.46
CA ALA A 271 -11.20 7.27 -3.58
C ALA A 271 -11.58 6.99 -2.11
N GLY A 272 -12.54 7.77 -1.56
CA GLY A 272 -12.92 7.65 -0.16
C GLY A 272 -13.63 6.33 0.14
N TRP A 273 -14.59 5.96 -0.71
CA TRP A 273 -15.35 4.71 -0.56
C TRP A 273 -14.49 3.48 -0.82
N THR A 274 -13.64 3.50 -1.84
CA THR A 274 -12.71 2.39 -2.09
C THR A 274 -11.61 2.31 -1.03
N LEU A 275 -11.22 3.43 -0.39
CA LEU A 275 -10.32 3.37 0.77
C LEU A 275 -10.99 2.63 1.93
N LEU A 276 -12.28 2.91 2.18
CA LEU A 276 -13.06 2.18 3.18
C LEU A 276 -13.18 0.69 2.84
N GLY A 277 -13.34 0.34 1.56
CA GLY A 277 -13.30 -1.07 1.11
C GLY A 277 -11.97 -1.75 1.42
N TYR A 278 -10.84 -1.09 1.15
CA TYR A 278 -9.51 -1.61 1.49
C TYR A 278 -9.30 -1.73 3.01
N ILE A 279 -9.74 -0.73 3.77
CA ILE A 279 -9.71 -0.77 5.25
C ILE A 279 -10.59 -1.93 5.76
N ALA A 280 -11.80 -2.10 5.24
CA ALA A 280 -12.70 -3.19 5.60
C ALA A 280 -12.08 -4.56 5.29
N LEU A 281 -11.28 -4.68 4.22
CA LEU A 281 -10.58 -5.92 3.88
C LEU A 281 -9.52 -6.28 4.93
N LEU A 282 -8.71 -5.30 5.37
CA LEU A 282 -7.73 -5.54 6.42
C LEU A 282 -8.42 -5.83 7.77
N ALA A 283 -9.51 -5.12 8.07
CA ALA A 283 -10.29 -5.31 9.28
C ALA A 283 -10.96 -6.69 9.34
N SER A 284 -11.47 -7.19 8.21
CA SER A 284 -12.12 -8.51 8.17
C SER A 284 -11.15 -9.64 8.50
N MET A 285 -9.88 -9.55 8.10
CA MET A 285 -8.84 -10.52 8.50
C MET A 285 -8.63 -10.54 10.02
N ILE A 286 -8.63 -9.37 10.66
CA ILE A 286 -8.47 -9.23 12.11
C ILE A 286 -9.71 -9.78 12.82
N LEU A 287 -10.91 -9.37 12.40
CA LEU A 287 -12.17 -9.80 13.01
C LEU A 287 -12.44 -11.29 12.82
N PHE A 288 -12.10 -11.84 11.67
CA PHE A 288 -12.20 -13.28 11.41
C PHE A 288 -11.36 -14.07 12.40
N ARG A 289 -10.12 -13.64 12.65
CA ARG A 289 -9.26 -14.26 13.66
C ARG A 289 -9.83 -14.16 15.08
N LEU A 290 -10.49 -13.05 15.44
CA LEU A 290 -11.08 -12.89 16.77
C LEU A 290 -12.35 -13.73 16.99
N THR A 291 -12.97 -14.20 15.91
CA THR A 291 -14.23 -14.96 15.93
C THR A 291 -14.06 -16.45 15.63
N THR A 292 -12.83 -16.90 15.39
CA THR A 292 -12.45 -18.30 15.14
C THR A 292 -11.47 -18.73 16.25
N TRP A 293 -12.00 -19.45 17.23
CA TRP A 293 -11.26 -20.07 18.34
C TRP A 293 -11.47 -21.57 18.32
#